data_AF-A0A6J8AYA7-F1
#
_entry.id   AF-A0A6J8AYA7-F1
#
_cell.length_a   1.000
_cell.length_b   1.000
_cell.length_c   1.000
_cell.angle_alpha   90.00
_cell.angle_beta   90.00
_cell.angle_gamma   90.00
#
_symmetry.space_group_name_H-M   'P 1'
#
loop_
_entity.id
_entity.type
_entity.pdbx_description
1 polymer ?
#
loop_
_entity_poly.entity_id
_entity_poly.type
_entity_poly.pdbx_seq_one_letter_code
_entity_poly.pdbx_strand_id
1 'polypeptide(L)'
;MSNTKVESTDWREGKSLSECMMYTLKSEINCDVTLRIGEDKTPVKAHKYILSTRSQVFHTMFEGPMSETGDIDILDIDTKTFEFILEYIYTDSSNISNDNVENVLYAAEKYMLTNLKRLVKHSSRKPSHLTLLQNTFIPLTNIIWKNSGNFAYHT
;
A
#
# COMPACT_ATOMS: atom_id res chain seq x y z
N MET A 1 53.92 -7.78 5.89
CA MET A 1 52.95 -7.29 4.89
C MET A 1 51.60 -7.19 5.57
N SER A 2 51.23 -6.01 6.07
CA SER A 2 49.94 -5.76 6.72
C SER A 2 48.89 -5.54 5.63
N ASN A 3 47.91 -6.45 5.56
CA ASN A 3 46.75 -6.33 4.69
C ASN A 3 45.79 -5.29 5.27
N THR A 4 46.05 -4.01 5.03
CA THR A 4 45.14 -2.93 5.42
C THR A 4 43.97 -2.96 4.44
N LYS A 5 42.86 -3.55 4.87
CA LYS A 5 41.58 -3.43 4.17
C LYS A 5 41.23 -1.94 4.15
N VAL A 6 41.39 -1.30 2.99
CA VAL A 6 40.96 0.10 2.82
C VAL A 6 39.45 0.08 2.97
N GLU A 7 38.95 0.59 4.10
CA GLU A 7 37.52 0.82 4.27
C GLU A 7 37.09 1.87 3.24
N SER A 8 36.15 1.48 2.39
CA SER A 8 35.62 2.36 1.35
C SER A 8 34.83 3.50 1.98
N THR A 9 35.11 4.73 1.55
CA THR A 9 34.39 5.93 1.97
C THR A 9 33.10 6.15 1.18
N ASP A 10 32.85 5.36 0.13
CA ASP A 10 31.60 5.46 -0.63
C ASP A 10 30.50 4.68 0.09
N TRP A 11 29.61 5.43 0.74
CA TRP A 11 28.48 4.85 1.48
C TRP A 11 27.54 4.02 0.59
N ARG A 12 27.63 4.13 -0.75
CA ARG A 12 26.83 3.39 -1.72
C ARG A 12 27.34 1.98 -1.98
N GLU A 13 28.57 1.68 -1.62
CA GLU A 13 29.17 0.39 -1.93
C GLU A 13 28.35 -0.77 -1.34
N GLY A 14 28.02 -1.75 -2.18
CA GLY A 14 27.24 -2.93 -1.80
C GLY A 14 25.74 -2.71 -1.62
N LYS A 15 25.21 -1.49 -1.85
CA LYS A 15 23.78 -1.18 -1.73
C LYS A 15 23.08 -1.22 -3.09
N SER A 16 21.84 -1.71 -3.08
CA SER A 16 20.90 -1.58 -4.18
C SER A 16 20.42 -0.14 -4.37
N LEU A 17 19.77 0.12 -5.51
CA LEU A 17 19.16 1.42 -5.79
C LEU A 17 18.14 1.81 -4.71
N SER A 18 17.26 0.89 -4.30
CA SER A 18 16.23 1.17 -3.29
C SER A 18 16.84 1.49 -1.93
N GLU A 19 17.91 0.79 -1.53
CA GLU A 19 18.66 1.11 -0.30
C GLU A 19 19.32 2.48 -0.39
N CYS A 20 19.87 2.85 -1.55
CA CYS A 20 20.44 4.18 -1.75
C CYS A 20 19.38 5.28 -1.69
N MET A 21 18.23 5.08 -2.34
CA MET A 21 17.11 6.02 -2.32
C MET A 21 16.54 6.18 -0.92
N MET A 22 16.36 5.08 -0.19
CA MET A 22 15.89 5.12 1.20
C MET A 22 16.89 5.84 2.11
N TYR A 23 18.21 5.62 1.90
CA TYR A 23 19.23 6.34 2.64
C TYR A 23 19.16 7.85 2.37
N THR A 24 19.05 8.29 1.11
CA THR A 24 18.93 9.72 0.79
C THR A 24 17.69 10.35 1.40
N LEU A 25 16.57 9.63 1.47
CA LEU A 25 15.36 10.08 2.16
C LEU A 25 15.59 10.24 3.67
N LYS A 26 16.09 9.19 4.34
CA LYS A 26 16.29 9.20 5.80
C LYS A 26 17.36 10.18 6.27
N SER A 27 18.37 10.42 5.44
CA SER A 27 19.44 11.39 5.71
C SER A 27 19.14 12.79 5.18
N GLU A 28 17.96 13.00 4.60
CA GLU A 28 17.51 14.28 4.03
C GLU A 28 18.49 14.90 3.02
N ILE A 29 19.21 14.06 2.27
CA ILE A 29 20.25 14.50 1.35
C ILE A 29 19.60 15.01 0.08
N ASN A 30 19.77 16.30 -0.24
CA ASN A 30 19.24 16.97 -1.44
C ASN A 30 17.70 17.02 -1.52
N CYS A 31 16.99 16.93 -0.40
CA CYS A 31 15.56 17.20 -0.37
C CYS A 31 15.25 18.64 -0.80
N ASP A 32 14.23 18.81 -1.64
CA ASP A 32 13.83 20.07 -2.27
C ASP A 32 12.35 20.45 -1.97
N VAL A 33 11.70 19.69 -1.08
CA VAL A 33 10.37 19.99 -0.56
C VAL A 33 10.23 19.57 0.90
N THR A 34 9.45 20.34 1.66
CA THR A 34 8.98 19.98 3.01
C THR A 34 7.46 19.83 2.96
N LEU A 35 6.97 18.66 3.35
CA LEU A 35 5.55 18.36 3.48
C LEU A 35 5.19 18.36 4.96
N ARG A 36 4.11 19.05 5.35
CA ARG A 36 3.63 19.12 6.73
C ARG A 36 2.40 18.24 6.87
N ILE A 37 2.58 17.08 7.49
CA ILE A 37 1.61 16.00 7.50
C ILE A 37 0.72 16.08 8.73
N GLY A 38 -0.58 15.80 8.56
CA GLY A 38 -1.54 15.68 9.65
C GLY A 38 -1.86 17.01 10.36
N GLU A 39 -2.70 16.92 11.39
CA GLU A 39 -3.12 18.09 12.19
C GLU A 39 -1.95 18.75 12.93
N ASP A 40 -0.97 17.95 13.35
CA ASP A 40 0.24 18.40 14.03
C ASP A 40 1.26 19.06 13.09
N LYS A 41 1.01 19.01 11.78
CA LYS A 41 1.86 19.57 10.73
C LYS A 41 3.30 19.05 10.81
N THR A 42 3.45 17.77 11.14
CA THR A 42 4.76 17.12 11.26
C THR A 42 5.56 17.31 9.96
N PRO A 43 6.74 17.95 10.00
CA PRO A 43 7.52 18.23 8.80
C PRO A 43 8.24 16.96 8.30
N VAL A 44 8.11 16.69 7.00
CA VAL A 44 8.73 15.57 6.30
C VAL A 44 9.42 16.12 5.05
N LYS A 45 10.75 16.00 4.98
CA LYS A 45 11.52 16.39 3.79
C LYS A 45 11.52 15.29 2.75
N ALA A 46 11.43 15.67 1.48
CA ALA A 46 11.41 14.72 0.36
C ALA A 46 11.98 15.34 -0.93
N HIS A 47 11.94 14.54 -2.01
CA HIS A 47 12.38 14.93 -3.35
C HIS A 47 11.18 15.03 -4.29
N LYS A 48 10.92 16.22 -4.82
CA LYS A 48 9.82 16.49 -5.77
C LYS A 48 9.90 15.59 -6.98
N TYR A 49 11.10 15.36 -7.52
CA TYR A 49 11.30 14.50 -8.69
C TYR A 49 10.84 13.05 -8.44
N ILE A 50 11.23 12.45 -7.31
CA ILE A 50 10.86 11.07 -6.98
C ILE A 50 9.36 10.97 -6.73
N LEU A 51 8.79 11.91 -5.97
CA LEU A 51 7.34 11.96 -5.72
C LEU A 51 6.54 12.12 -7.02
N SER A 52 6.94 13.04 -7.89
CA SER A 52 6.25 13.35 -9.16
C SER A 52 6.27 12.18 -10.14
N THR A 53 7.42 11.51 -10.28
CA THR A 53 7.55 10.37 -11.20
C THR A 53 6.72 9.15 -10.78
N ARG A 54 6.31 9.10 -9.51
CA ARG A 54 5.67 7.94 -8.89
C ARG A 54 4.21 8.20 -8.52
N SER A 55 3.76 9.46 -8.55
CA SER A 55 2.39 9.89 -8.26
C SER A 55 1.98 11.06 -9.13
N GLN A 56 0.90 10.87 -9.89
CA GLN A 56 0.29 11.95 -10.68
C GLN A 56 -0.19 13.12 -9.81
N VAL A 57 -0.61 12.83 -8.57
CA VAL A 57 -1.07 13.87 -7.65
C VAL A 57 0.09 14.75 -7.21
N PHE A 58 1.22 14.16 -6.81
CA PHE A 58 2.41 14.96 -6.48
C PHE A 58 2.94 15.71 -7.70
N HIS A 59 2.95 15.09 -8.89
CA HIS A 59 3.33 15.80 -10.11
C HIS A 59 2.47 17.04 -10.33
N THR A 60 1.14 16.90 -10.21
CA THR A 60 0.20 18.02 -10.38
C THR A 60 0.35 19.06 -9.27
N MET A 61 0.62 18.63 -8.04
CA MET A 61 0.84 19.51 -6.89
C MET A 61 2.09 20.38 -7.05
N PHE A 62 3.16 19.87 -7.65
CA PHE A 62 4.43 20.60 -7.78
C PHE A 62 4.59 21.34 -9.10
N GLU A 63 4.05 20.80 -10.20
CA GLU A 63 4.25 21.33 -11.56
C GLU A 63 2.95 21.85 -12.20
N GLY A 64 1.82 21.75 -11.49
CA GLY A 64 0.54 22.19 -11.99
C GLY A 64 0.39 23.72 -12.07
N PRO A 65 -0.69 24.21 -12.72
CA PRO A 65 -0.99 25.64 -12.81
C PRO A 65 -1.19 26.33 -11.45
N MET A 66 -1.54 25.56 -10.42
CA MET A 66 -1.71 25.99 -9.03
C MET A 66 -0.65 25.34 -8.15
N SER A 67 0.58 25.21 -8.66
CA SER A 67 1.67 24.58 -7.93
C SER A 67 1.92 25.29 -6.61
N GLU A 68 2.09 24.49 -5.57
CA GLU A 68 2.35 25.02 -4.24
C GLU A 68 3.85 25.33 -4.07
N THR A 69 4.13 26.50 -3.48
CA THR A 69 5.49 26.97 -3.22
C THR A 69 5.76 26.99 -1.71
N GLY A 70 6.96 26.56 -1.31
CA GLY A 70 7.35 26.49 0.10
C GLY A 70 6.94 25.17 0.76
N ASP A 71 6.61 25.23 2.04
CA ASP A 71 6.10 24.10 2.80
C ASP A 71 4.64 23.81 2.44
N ILE A 72 4.33 22.54 2.19
CA ILE A 72 3.02 22.10 1.67
C ILE A 72 2.27 21.34 2.76
N ASP A 73 1.03 21.73 3.04
CA ASP A 73 0.19 21.10 4.06
C ASP A 73 -0.56 19.89 3.48
N ILE A 74 -0.41 18.73 4.12
CA ILE A 74 -1.14 17.51 3.80
C ILE A 74 -1.89 17.04 5.05
N LEU A 75 -3.12 17.52 5.22
CA LEU A 75 -3.88 17.36 6.46
C LEU A 75 -4.83 16.16 6.48
N ASP A 76 -4.95 15.45 5.36
CA ASP A 76 -6.00 14.46 5.09
C ASP A 76 -5.48 13.00 5.07
N ILE A 77 -4.29 12.81 5.63
CA ILE A 77 -3.64 11.53 5.88
C ILE A 77 -2.84 11.65 7.19
N ASP A 78 -2.86 10.60 8.00
CA ASP A 78 -2.03 10.55 9.21
C ASP A 78 -0.55 10.31 8.86
N THR A 79 0.34 10.78 9.74
CA THR A 79 1.79 10.70 9.54
C THR A 79 2.28 9.28 9.29
N LYS A 80 1.75 8.28 10.01
CA LYS A 80 2.18 6.89 9.87
C LYS A 80 1.82 6.31 8.50
N THR A 81 0.61 6.58 8.02
CA THR A 81 0.19 6.15 6.68
C THR A 81 0.97 6.89 5.59
N PHE A 82 1.28 8.18 5.80
CA PHE A 82 2.10 8.96 4.88
C PHE A 82 3.54 8.40 4.76
N GLU A 83 4.19 8.12 5.90
CA GLU A 83 5.52 7.52 5.93
C GLU A 83 5.56 6.19 5.18
N PHE A 84 4.51 5.36 5.32
CA PHE A 84 4.40 4.10 4.61
C PHE A 84 4.37 4.29 3.08
N ILE A 85 3.51 5.19 2.57
CA ILE A 85 3.44 5.41 1.12
C ILE A 85 4.71 6.10 0.60
N LEU A 86 5.37 6.91 1.43
CA LEU A 86 6.62 7.56 1.08
C LEU A 86 7.73 6.51 0.92
N GLU A 87 7.86 5.57 1.86
CA GLU A 87 8.79 4.44 1.72
C GLU A 87 8.51 3.64 0.45
N TYR A 88 7.23 3.33 0.17
CA TYR A 88 6.85 2.62 -1.05
C TYR A 88 7.24 3.39 -2.31
N ILE A 89 7.04 4.71 -2.34
CA ILE A 89 7.40 5.57 -3.48
C ILE A 89 8.90 5.45 -3.80
N TYR A 90 9.76 5.39 -2.77
CA TYR A 90 11.22 5.35 -2.92
C TYR A 90 11.78 3.95 -3.19
N THR A 91 11.09 2.89 -2.76
CA THR A 91 11.71 1.56 -2.66
C THR A 91 10.93 0.44 -3.34
N ASP A 92 9.67 0.67 -3.74
CA ASP A 92 8.70 -0.36 -4.11
C ASP A 92 8.46 -1.43 -3.02
N SER A 93 8.99 -1.24 -1.81
CA SER A 93 8.77 -2.12 -0.65
C SER A 93 7.39 -1.88 -0.06
N SER A 94 6.66 -2.96 0.23
CA SER A 94 5.34 -2.87 0.84
C SER A 94 5.18 -3.94 1.93
N ASN A 95 5.03 -3.50 3.19
CA ASN A 95 4.72 -4.38 4.31
C ASN A 95 3.24 -4.23 4.72
N ILE A 96 2.35 -4.73 3.86
CA ILE A 96 0.91 -4.62 4.05
C ILE A 96 0.45 -5.67 5.08
N SER A 97 -0.24 -5.23 6.12
CA SER A 97 -0.81 -6.06 7.18
C SER A 97 -2.29 -5.73 7.40
N ASN A 98 -3.02 -6.56 8.15
CA ASN A 98 -4.42 -6.29 8.46
C ASN A 98 -4.62 -4.95 9.20
N ASP A 99 -3.61 -4.49 9.94
CA ASP A 99 -3.68 -3.27 10.75
C ASP A 99 -3.54 -1.99 9.92
N ASN A 100 -2.92 -2.07 8.73
CA ASN A 100 -2.67 -0.90 7.88
C ASN A 100 -3.40 -0.94 6.53
N VAL A 101 -4.02 -2.07 6.19
CA VAL A 101 -4.55 -2.34 4.84
C VAL A 101 -5.56 -1.29 4.37
N GLU A 102 -6.45 -0.82 5.25
CA GLU A 102 -7.49 0.16 4.93
C GLU A 102 -6.88 1.54 4.66
N ASN A 103 -6.03 2.02 5.57
CA ASN A 103 -5.36 3.31 5.44
C ASN A 103 -4.44 3.36 4.21
N VAL A 104 -3.69 2.27 3.97
CA VAL A 104 -2.81 2.17 2.80
C VAL A 104 -3.63 2.12 1.51
N LEU A 105 -4.79 1.45 1.50
CA LEU A 105 -5.68 1.47 0.34
C LEU A 105 -6.18 2.89 0.04
N TYR A 106 -6.66 3.59 1.06
CA TYR A 106 -7.12 4.98 0.94
C TYR A 106 -6.00 5.87 0.38
N ALA A 107 -4.81 5.81 0.97
CA ALA A 107 -3.66 6.59 0.53
C ALA A 107 -3.23 6.24 -0.91
N ALA A 108 -3.20 4.96 -1.26
CA ALA A 108 -2.84 4.52 -2.61
C ALA A 108 -3.84 5.01 -3.67
N GLU A 109 -5.13 5.08 -3.35
CA GLU A 109 -6.13 5.67 -4.25
C GLU A 109 -5.97 7.18 -4.35
N LYS A 110 -5.83 7.84 -3.21
CA LYS A 110 -5.68 9.29 -3.11
C LYS A 110 -4.48 9.83 -3.88
N TYR A 111 -3.31 9.20 -3.73
CA TYR A 111 -2.07 9.60 -4.40
C TYR A 111 -1.86 8.88 -5.74
N MET A 112 -2.87 8.19 -6.27
CA MET A 112 -2.82 7.47 -7.55
C MET A 112 -1.66 6.47 -7.67
N LEU A 113 -1.28 5.81 -6.57
CA LEU A 113 -0.25 4.78 -6.50
C LEU A 113 -0.80 3.44 -7.00
N THR A 114 -1.00 3.35 -8.32
CA THR A 114 -1.74 2.26 -8.99
C THR A 114 -1.19 0.86 -8.67
N ASN A 115 0.12 0.71 -8.58
CA ASN A 115 0.75 -0.57 -8.26
C ASN A 115 0.53 -0.96 -6.78
N LEU A 116 0.70 -0.02 -5.84
CA LEU A 116 0.42 -0.25 -4.42
C LEU A 116 -1.05 -0.62 -4.20
N LYS A 117 -1.98 0.13 -4.80
CA LYS A 117 -3.42 -0.17 -4.77
C LYS A 117 -3.70 -1.61 -5.20
N ARG A 118 -3.04 -2.09 -6.25
CA ARG A 118 -3.18 -3.46 -6.73
C ARG A 118 -2.69 -4.45 -5.69
N LEU A 119 -1.51 -4.23 -5.09
CA LEU A 119 -0.95 -5.10 -4.06
C LEU A 119 -1.88 -5.20 -2.85
N VAL A 120 -2.36 -4.07 -2.34
CA VAL A 120 -3.29 -4.02 -1.20
C VAL A 120 -4.57 -4.80 -1.47
N LYS A 121 -5.19 -4.63 -2.64
CA LYS A 121 -6.40 -5.38 -3.01
C LYS A 121 -6.19 -6.89 -3.10
N HIS A 122 -4.97 -7.36 -3.40
CA HIS A 122 -4.67 -8.79 -3.38
C HIS A 122 -4.43 -9.30 -1.96
N SER A 123 -3.81 -8.49 -1.10
CA SER A 123 -3.59 -8.81 0.32
C SER A 123 -4.90 -8.93 1.10
N SER A 124 -5.89 -8.06 0.84
CA SER A 124 -7.21 -8.08 1.51
C SER A 124 -8.11 -9.26 1.11
N ARG A 125 -7.78 -9.99 0.04
CA ARG A 125 -8.59 -11.14 -0.44
C ARG A 125 -8.36 -12.43 0.35
N LYS A 126 -7.46 -12.44 1.34
CA LYS A 126 -7.34 -13.61 2.24
C LYS A 126 -8.58 -13.64 3.16
N PRO A 127 -9.41 -14.69 3.10
CA PRO A 127 -10.61 -14.75 3.93
C PRO A 127 -10.19 -14.84 5.40
N SER A 128 -10.55 -13.83 6.19
CA SER A 128 -10.59 -13.92 7.65
C SER A 128 -11.60 -15.03 8.01
N HIS A 129 -11.07 -16.11 8.58
CA HIS A 129 -11.69 -17.32 9.14
C HIS A 129 -13.19 -17.26 9.57
N LEU A 130 -14.12 -17.02 8.63
CA LEU A 130 -15.59 -17.13 8.81
C LEU A 130 -16.34 -17.57 7.54
N THR A 131 -15.69 -18.13 6.52
CA THR A 131 -16.39 -18.70 5.35
C THR A 131 -16.79 -20.17 5.52
N LEU A 132 -16.85 -20.69 6.76
CA LEU A 132 -17.42 -22.01 7.04
C LEU A 132 -18.90 -21.96 7.41
N LEU A 133 -19.71 -21.05 6.84
CA LEU A 133 -21.17 -21.14 6.88
C LEU A 133 -21.86 -20.61 5.60
N GLN A 134 -21.34 -20.96 4.42
CA GLN A 134 -22.15 -20.92 3.19
C GLN A 134 -22.04 -22.20 2.37
N ASN A 135 -21.89 -23.34 3.05
CA ASN A 135 -22.01 -24.65 2.40
C ASN A 135 -22.93 -25.61 3.16
N THR A 136 -24.03 -25.10 3.72
CA THR A 136 -25.21 -25.92 4.00
C THR A 136 -26.19 -25.77 2.84
N PHE A 137 -25.82 -26.29 1.66
CA PHE A 137 -26.82 -26.69 0.69
C PHE A 137 -27.34 -28.05 1.16
N ILE A 138 -28.29 -28.04 2.10
CA ILE A 138 -29.16 -29.19 2.32
C ILE A 138 -30.22 -29.05 1.22
N PRO A 139 -30.24 -29.88 0.16
CA PRO A 139 -31.32 -29.81 -0.80
C PRO A 139 -32.60 -30.27 -0.09
N LEU A 140 -33.66 -29.46 -0.11
CA LEU A 140 -35.00 -29.79 0.41
C LEU A 140 -35.73 -30.87 -0.42
N THR A 141 -35.01 -31.80 -1.06
CA THR A 141 -35.59 -32.90 -1.83
C THR A 141 -35.26 -34.22 -1.14
N ASN A 142 -35.93 -34.49 -0.02
CA ASN A 142 -36.14 -35.85 0.45
C ASN A 142 -37.49 -36.00 1.17
N ILE A 143 -38.52 -35.37 0.60
CA ILE A 143 -39.91 -35.61 0.97
C ILE A 143 -40.66 -35.77 -0.36
N ILE A 144 -41.47 -36.83 -0.48
CA ILE A 144 -42.16 -37.33 -1.69
C ILE A 144 -41.34 -38.31 -2.56
N TRP A 145 -40.89 -39.44 -2.00
CA TRP A 145 -41.06 -40.78 -2.60
C TRP A 145 -40.56 -41.88 -1.66
N LYS A 146 -41.34 -42.19 -0.63
CA LYS A 146 -41.32 -43.48 0.09
C LYS A 146 -42.56 -43.63 0.96
N ASN A 147 -43.75 -43.47 0.36
CA ASN A 147 -44.97 -44.11 0.88
C ASN A 147 -46.12 -44.10 -0.14
N SER A 148 -45.99 -44.86 -1.21
CA SER A 148 -47.15 -45.23 -2.04
C SER A 148 -46.98 -46.65 -2.53
N GLY A 149 -47.08 -47.60 -1.59
CA GLY A 149 -47.64 -48.91 -1.87
C GLY A 149 -49.13 -48.89 -1.49
N ASN A 150 -50.02 -48.83 -2.48
CA ASN A 150 -51.25 -49.65 -2.52
C ASN A 150 -52.11 -49.35 -3.77
N PHE A 151 -52.36 -50.43 -4.52
CA PHE A 151 -53.59 -50.83 -5.22
C PHE A 151 -54.51 -49.79 -5.89
N ALA A 152 -54.74 -49.98 -7.21
CA ALA A 152 -56.09 -50.08 -7.79
C ALA A 152 -56.05 -50.84 -9.13
N TYR A 153 -57.18 -51.49 -9.43
CA TYR A 153 -57.42 -52.56 -10.41
C TYR A 153 -57.88 -52.06 -11.81
N HIS A 154 -57.94 -53.02 -12.76
CA HIS A 154 -58.61 -53.04 -14.08
C HIS A 154 -57.81 -52.41 -15.25
N THR A 155 -57.66 -53.04 -16.41
CA THR A 155 -58.40 -54.13 -17.09
C THR A 155 -57.48 -55.20 -17.65
#